data_AF-A0A7V6YR05-F1
#
_entry.id   AF-A0A7V6YR05-F1
#
_cell.length_a   1.000
_cell.length_b   1.000
_cell.length_c   1.000
_cell.angle_alpha   90.00
_cell.angle_beta   90.00
_cell.angle_gamma   90.00
#
_symmetry.space_group_name_H-M   'P 1'
#
loop_
_entity.id
_entity.type
_entity.pdbx_description
1 polymer ?
#
loop_
_entity_poly.entity_id
_entity_poly.type
_entity_poly.pdbx_seq_one_letter_code
_entity_poly.pdbx_strand_id
1 'polypeptide(L)'
;MFTIKLKFFLLSVLLVVSILVPNVYADNLKQRQLEFVIKLNDKVHHMLIYGPGLDGDESAQELLDYGEGHCGDFNYLLIRDLLMNGFEARSVGIDSGYNNASHSRVEVKIGGSWYTFDPTYNTYFPHSTEDMISNPELISDMVGVPNEHSFYNDIEFFKSPQKIYYEYNMDYRDRNLVKESKISSTTSFYDGYGVDQLADGIYDTYTGAQSYQLPQSLNIDFGKPQDFYRIKIKWYTPQTSGTSFLIEYMDENSKYKELIREIDYKDPENDGVYEKVLSKPVTSKNVRFTLFDANKEKRILIREFMIFQ
;
A
#
# COMPACT_ATOMS: atom_id res chain seq x y z
N MET A 1 -17.38 -58.17 -8.41
CA MET A 1 -16.32 -57.47 -9.17
C MET A 1 -16.74 -56.09 -9.73
N PHE A 2 -18.03 -55.70 -9.68
CA PHE A 2 -18.51 -54.39 -10.18
C PHE A 2 -18.36 -53.21 -9.19
N THR A 3 -18.29 -53.47 -7.88
CA THR A 3 -18.27 -52.45 -6.82
C THR A 3 -16.93 -51.72 -6.66
N ILE A 4 -15.82 -52.31 -7.11
CA ILE A 4 -14.48 -51.71 -7.00
C ILE A 4 -14.23 -50.65 -8.09
N LYS A 5 -14.76 -50.85 -9.32
CA LYS A 5 -14.63 -49.88 -10.42
C LYS A 5 -15.37 -48.57 -10.17
N LEU A 6 -16.52 -48.62 -9.48
CA LEU A 6 -17.32 -47.42 -9.18
C LEU A 6 -16.65 -46.51 -8.13
N LYS A 7 -15.95 -47.09 -7.15
CA LYS A 7 -15.19 -46.32 -6.14
C LYS A 7 -14.01 -45.57 -6.74
N PHE A 8 -13.28 -46.17 -7.69
CA PHE A 8 -12.17 -45.49 -8.37
C PHE A 8 -12.65 -44.35 -9.29
N PHE A 9 -13.80 -44.51 -9.93
CA PHE A 9 -14.38 -43.46 -10.78
C PHE A 9 -14.91 -42.26 -9.96
N LEU A 10 -15.55 -42.50 -8.83
CA LEU A 10 -15.99 -41.44 -7.91
C LEU A 10 -14.81 -40.70 -7.27
N LEU A 11 -13.75 -41.40 -6.87
CA LEU A 11 -12.56 -40.77 -6.28
C LEU A 11 -11.80 -39.90 -7.30
N SER A 12 -11.71 -40.34 -8.55
CA SER A 12 -11.06 -39.58 -9.62
C SER A 12 -11.88 -38.36 -10.06
N VAL A 13 -13.22 -38.46 -10.11
CA VAL A 13 -14.09 -37.30 -10.38
C VAL A 13 -14.05 -36.29 -9.23
N LEU A 14 -14.05 -36.74 -7.96
CA LEU A 14 -13.90 -35.85 -6.80
C LEU A 14 -12.53 -35.15 -6.78
N LEU A 15 -11.45 -35.85 -7.14
CA LEU A 15 -10.10 -35.26 -7.22
C LEU A 15 -9.97 -34.25 -8.37
N VAL A 16 -10.57 -34.54 -9.52
CA VAL A 16 -10.58 -33.64 -10.68
C VAL A 16 -11.44 -32.39 -10.41
N VAL A 17 -12.59 -32.53 -9.75
CA VAL A 17 -13.43 -31.40 -9.32
C VAL A 17 -12.75 -30.59 -8.21
N SER A 18 -12.04 -31.22 -7.27
CA SER A 18 -11.33 -30.51 -6.20
C SER A 18 -10.08 -29.76 -6.67
N ILE A 19 -9.52 -30.11 -7.84
CA ILE A 19 -8.37 -29.41 -8.44
C ILE A 19 -8.82 -28.35 -9.46
N LEU A 20 -9.85 -28.63 -10.27
CA LEU A 20 -10.30 -27.70 -11.33
C LEU A 20 -11.10 -26.51 -10.80
N VAL A 21 -11.94 -26.69 -9.78
CA VAL A 21 -12.80 -25.61 -9.27
C VAL A 21 -12.00 -24.48 -8.60
N PRO A 22 -10.97 -24.76 -7.76
CA PRO A 22 -10.12 -23.71 -7.21
C PRO A 22 -9.32 -22.96 -8.28
N ASN A 23 -8.80 -23.67 -9.29
CA ASN A 23 -8.00 -23.06 -10.35
C ASN A 23 -8.84 -22.11 -11.22
N VAL A 24 -10.05 -22.51 -11.62
CA VAL A 24 -10.96 -21.63 -12.39
C VAL A 24 -11.37 -20.41 -11.58
N TYR A 25 -11.55 -20.54 -10.25
CA TYR A 25 -11.88 -19.39 -9.40
C TYR A 25 -10.69 -18.43 -9.24
N ALA A 26 -9.48 -18.97 -9.04
CA ALA A 26 -8.25 -18.19 -8.92
C ALA A 26 -7.93 -17.43 -10.22
N ASP A 27 -8.06 -18.08 -11.38
CA ASP A 27 -7.85 -17.46 -12.68
C ASP A 27 -8.86 -16.34 -12.94
N ASN A 28 -10.14 -16.55 -12.59
CA ASN A 28 -11.17 -15.52 -12.70
C ASN A 28 -10.92 -14.33 -11.77
N LEU A 29 -10.43 -14.57 -10.55
CA LEU A 29 -10.08 -13.50 -9.62
C LEU A 29 -8.88 -12.68 -10.14
N LYS A 30 -7.83 -13.37 -10.60
CA LYS A 30 -6.65 -12.74 -11.18
C LYS A 30 -7.02 -11.87 -12.38
N GLN A 31 -7.87 -12.39 -13.27
CA GLN A 31 -8.36 -11.65 -14.43
C GLN A 31 -9.14 -10.40 -14.02
N ARG A 32 -10.05 -10.50 -13.05
CA ARG A 32 -10.80 -9.33 -12.53
C ARG A 32 -9.90 -8.29 -11.88
N GLN A 33 -8.90 -8.73 -11.12
CA GLN A 33 -7.89 -7.83 -10.53
C GLN A 33 -7.11 -7.11 -11.63
N LEU A 34 -6.64 -7.83 -12.65
CA LEU A 34 -5.91 -7.26 -13.78
C LEU A 34 -6.77 -6.24 -14.54
N GLU A 35 -8.01 -6.58 -14.89
CA GLU A 35 -8.94 -5.66 -15.56
C GLU A 35 -9.24 -4.41 -14.73
N PHE A 36 -9.30 -4.55 -13.41
CA PHE A 36 -9.49 -3.42 -12.51
C PHE A 36 -8.27 -2.49 -12.52
N VAL A 37 -7.05 -3.03 -12.40
CA VAL A 37 -5.82 -2.23 -12.41
C VAL A 37 -5.60 -1.57 -13.77
N ILE A 38 -5.89 -2.26 -14.88
CA ILE A 38 -5.85 -1.67 -16.23
C ILE A 38 -6.77 -0.43 -16.31
N LYS A 39 -7.99 -0.51 -15.78
CA LYS A 39 -8.92 0.63 -15.75
C LYS A 39 -8.43 1.77 -14.87
N LEU A 40 -7.77 1.47 -13.75
CA LEU A 40 -7.17 2.51 -12.91
C LEU A 40 -5.98 3.17 -13.60
N ASN A 41 -5.12 2.40 -14.24
CA ASN A 41 -4.00 2.92 -15.01
C ASN A 41 -4.47 3.89 -16.10
N ASP A 42 -5.47 3.46 -16.88
CA ASP A 42 -6.10 4.28 -17.91
C ASP A 42 -6.76 5.54 -17.33
N LYS A 43 -7.49 5.42 -16.21
CA LYS A 43 -8.08 6.56 -15.51
C LYS A 43 -7.02 7.58 -15.10
N VAL A 44 -5.92 7.14 -14.47
CA VAL A 44 -4.84 8.02 -14.00
C VAL A 44 -4.10 8.67 -15.17
N HIS A 45 -3.87 7.92 -16.25
CA HIS A 45 -3.27 8.46 -17.46
C HIS A 45 -4.03 9.69 -18.00
N HIS A 46 -5.36 9.68 -17.89
CA HIS A 46 -6.21 10.78 -18.34
C HIS A 46 -6.43 11.89 -17.29
N MET A 47 -5.82 11.79 -16.10
CA MET A 47 -5.94 12.82 -15.06
C MET A 47 -4.98 13.99 -15.25
N LEU A 48 -3.83 13.76 -15.90
CA LEU A 48 -2.75 14.72 -16.04
C LEU A 48 -2.22 14.73 -17.47
N ILE A 49 -1.68 15.86 -17.90
CA ILE A 49 -0.87 15.97 -19.10
C ILE A 49 0.60 15.74 -18.72
N TYR A 50 1.32 14.88 -19.44
CA TYR A 50 2.74 14.65 -19.14
C TYR A 50 3.56 15.91 -19.40
N GLY A 51 4.33 16.34 -18.40
CA GLY A 51 5.02 17.62 -18.38
C GLY A 51 5.99 17.74 -17.19
N PRO A 52 6.43 18.96 -16.85
CA PRO A 52 7.36 19.17 -15.74
C PRO A 52 6.77 18.83 -14.36
N GLY A 53 5.44 18.89 -14.22
CA GLY A 53 4.76 18.64 -12.94
C GLY A 53 5.02 19.71 -11.89
N LEU A 54 4.79 19.33 -10.63
CA LEU A 54 5.09 20.13 -9.44
C LEU A 54 6.32 19.54 -8.71
N ASP A 55 6.80 20.20 -7.65
CA ASP A 55 8.09 19.86 -7.00
C ASP A 55 8.01 18.57 -6.13
N GLY A 56 6.85 17.90 -6.09
CA GLY A 56 6.66 16.56 -5.54
C GLY A 56 6.20 16.51 -4.08
N ASP A 57 5.90 17.66 -3.50
CA ASP A 57 5.42 17.83 -2.12
C ASP A 57 3.90 18.07 -2.02
N GLU A 58 3.23 18.12 -3.17
CA GLU A 58 1.83 18.52 -3.30
C GLU A 58 0.89 17.34 -3.16
N SER A 59 -0.25 17.62 -2.53
CA SER A 59 -1.33 16.64 -2.36
C SER A 59 -1.92 16.22 -3.71
N ALA A 60 -2.61 15.08 -3.73
CA ALA A 60 -3.34 14.64 -4.92
C ALA A 60 -4.28 15.71 -5.50
N GLN A 61 -4.95 16.51 -4.65
CA GLN A 61 -5.86 17.54 -5.14
C GLN A 61 -5.10 18.71 -5.80
N GLU A 62 -4.01 19.18 -5.19
CA GLU A 62 -3.18 20.25 -5.74
C GLU A 62 -2.57 19.85 -7.09
N LEU A 63 -2.10 18.61 -7.20
CA LEU A 63 -1.59 18.04 -8.45
C LEU A 63 -2.67 17.98 -9.54
N LEU A 64 -3.88 17.50 -9.19
CA LEU A 64 -5.01 17.45 -10.14
C LEU A 64 -5.47 18.85 -10.57
N ASP A 65 -5.46 19.82 -9.66
CA ASP A 65 -5.81 21.22 -9.95
C ASP A 65 -4.78 21.87 -10.89
N TYR A 66 -3.50 21.49 -10.79
CA TYR A 66 -2.44 21.95 -11.68
C TYR A 66 -2.55 21.35 -13.09
N GLY A 67 -2.91 20.06 -13.20
CA GLY A 67 -3.27 19.41 -14.46
C GLY A 67 -2.11 18.92 -15.33
N GLU A 68 -0.87 19.20 -14.97
CA GLU A 68 0.34 18.65 -15.60
C GLU A 68 1.17 17.84 -14.59
N GLY A 69 1.89 16.81 -15.04
CA GLY A 69 2.70 15.98 -14.15
C GLY A 69 3.87 15.25 -14.80
N HIS A 70 4.91 14.94 -14.02
CA HIS A 70 6.00 14.04 -14.41
C HIS A 70 5.72 12.59 -13.95
N CYS A 71 6.55 11.62 -14.33
CA CYS A 71 6.26 10.19 -14.11
C CYS A 71 6.07 9.80 -12.62
N GLY A 72 6.65 10.55 -11.68
CA GLY A 72 6.42 10.38 -10.25
C GLY A 72 5.01 10.78 -9.82
N ASP A 73 4.44 11.82 -10.45
CA ASP A 73 3.08 12.32 -10.20
C ASP A 73 2.02 11.28 -10.58
N PHE A 74 2.15 10.71 -11.79
CA PHE A 74 1.28 9.64 -12.26
C PHE A 74 1.40 8.40 -11.36
N ASN A 75 2.62 8.03 -10.97
CA ASN A 75 2.85 6.90 -10.07
C ASN A 75 2.20 7.10 -8.70
N TYR A 76 2.34 8.30 -8.12
CA TYR A 76 1.74 8.63 -6.84
C TYR A 76 0.21 8.49 -6.89
N LEU A 77 -0.45 9.05 -7.91
CA LEU A 77 -1.90 8.93 -8.08
C LEU A 77 -2.36 7.48 -8.25
N LEU A 78 -1.64 6.68 -9.05
CA LEU A 78 -1.97 5.28 -9.27
C LEU A 78 -1.76 4.44 -8.00
N ILE A 79 -0.63 4.60 -7.30
CA ILE A 79 -0.37 3.89 -6.03
C ILE A 79 -1.42 4.22 -4.99
N ARG A 80 -1.77 5.50 -4.84
CA ARG A 80 -2.83 5.94 -3.92
C ARG A 80 -4.15 5.22 -4.22
N ASP A 81 -4.61 5.24 -5.47
CA ASP A 81 -5.86 4.58 -5.87
C ASP A 81 -5.78 3.05 -5.71
N LEU A 82 -4.62 2.43 -5.95
CA LEU A 82 -4.41 0.99 -5.75
C LEU A 82 -4.48 0.58 -4.28
N LEU A 83 -3.81 1.32 -3.40
CA LEU A 83 -3.82 1.08 -1.96
C LEU A 83 -5.23 1.25 -1.38
N MET A 84 -6.00 2.25 -1.86
CA MET A 84 -7.42 2.43 -1.53
C MET A 84 -8.27 1.20 -1.88
N ASN A 85 -7.88 0.46 -2.93
CA ASN A 85 -8.57 -0.73 -3.39
C ASN A 85 -7.93 -2.04 -2.86
N GLY A 86 -7.03 -1.95 -1.88
CA GLY A 86 -6.46 -3.10 -1.18
C GLY A 86 -5.40 -3.87 -1.97
N PHE A 87 -4.82 -3.26 -3.00
CA PHE A 87 -3.69 -3.84 -3.72
C PHE A 87 -2.38 -3.57 -2.98
N GLU A 88 -1.48 -4.56 -3.00
CA GLU A 88 -0.07 -4.35 -2.68
C GLU A 88 0.58 -3.72 -3.92
N ALA A 89 1.13 -2.51 -3.77
CA ALA A 89 1.70 -1.73 -4.86
C ALA A 89 2.94 -0.95 -4.42
N ARG A 90 3.85 -0.67 -5.36
CA ARG A 90 5.07 0.12 -5.12
C ARG A 90 5.46 0.90 -6.37
N SER A 91 6.10 2.06 -6.20
CA SER A 91 6.78 2.75 -7.29
C SER A 91 8.13 2.08 -7.51
N VAL A 92 8.50 1.87 -8.77
CA VAL A 92 9.82 1.39 -9.17
C VAL A 92 10.42 2.35 -10.17
N GLY A 93 11.60 2.88 -9.85
CA GLY A 93 12.35 3.77 -10.72
C GLY A 93 13.62 3.12 -11.23
N ILE A 94 13.95 3.40 -12.48
CA ILE A 94 15.17 2.96 -13.15
C ILE A 94 15.91 4.19 -13.64
N ASP A 95 17.12 4.40 -13.15
CA ASP A 95 18.09 5.26 -13.80
C ASP A 95 18.90 4.39 -14.76
N SER A 96 18.76 4.63 -16.06
CA SER A 96 19.39 3.88 -17.13
C SER A 96 20.53 4.66 -17.77
N GLY A 97 21.64 3.97 -18.05
CA GLY A 97 22.74 4.50 -18.85
C GLY A 97 22.35 4.71 -20.32
N TYR A 98 21.25 4.10 -20.77
CA TYR A 98 20.72 4.33 -22.12
C TYR A 98 20.10 5.73 -22.19
N ASN A 99 20.68 6.60 -23.01
CA ASN A 99 20.32 8.03 -23.12
C ASN A 99 20.34 8.80 -21.80
N ASN A 100 21.02 8.29 -20.77
CA ASN A 100 21.04 8.84 -19.42
C ASN A 100 19.62 9.11 -18.87
N ALA A 101 18.72 8.17 -19.18
CA ALA A 101 17.29 8.26 -18.98
C ALA A 101 16.89 7.81 -17.55
N SER A 102 15.97 8.54 -16.91
CA SER A 102 15.31 8.09 -15.69
C SER A 102 13.81 8.02 -15.91
N HIS A 103 13.18 6.93 -15.47
CA HIS A 103 11.73 6.77 -15.52
C HIS A 103 11.23 5.87 -14.40
N SER A 104 10.04 6.19 -13.89
CA SER A 104 9.38 5.43 -12.84
C SER A 104 8.06 4.85 -13.31
N ARG A 105 7.73 3.68 -12.76
CA ARG A 105 6.51 2.91 -13.01
C ARG A 105 5.91 2.39 -11.71
N VAL A 106 4.73 1.80 -11.77
CA VAL A 106 4.07 1.21 -10.60
C VAL A 106 4.05 -0.30 -10.73
N GLU A 107 4.60 -1.02 -9.77
CA GLU A 107 4.40 -2.45 -9.66
C GLU A 107 3.22 -2.77 -8.76
N VAL A 108 2.37 -3.70 -9.19
CA VAL A 108 1.17 -4.13 -8.48
C VAL A 108 1.13 -5.64 -8.40
N LYS A 109 0.82 -6.18 -7.22
CA LYS A 109 0.72 -7.63 -7.01
C LYS A 109 -0.67 -8.13 -7.39
N ILE A 110 -0.74 -8.97 -8.43
CA ILE A 110 -1.98 -9.51 -8.99
C ILE A 110 -1.86 -11.03 -9.05
N GLY A 111 -2.77 -11.74 -8.36
CA GLY A 111 -2.71 -13.20 -8.24
C GLY A 111 -1.37 -13.74 -7.68
N GLY A 112 -0.69 -12.95 -6.84
CA GLY A 112 0.60 -13.32 -6.24
C GLY A 112 1.85 -12.97 -7.06
N SER A 113 1.70 -12.45 -8.28
CA SER A 113 2.81 -12.02 -9.14
C SER A 113 2.84 -10.51 -9.30
N TRP A 114 4.02 -9.93 -9.48
CA TRP A 114 4.18 -8.51 -9.76
C TRP A 114 3.95 -8.22 -11.25
N TYR A 115 3.17 -7.18 -11.51
CA TYR A 115 2.91 -6.61 -12.83
C TYR A 115 3.39 -5.16 -12.83
N THR A 116 4.06 -4.72 -13.89
CA THR A 116 4.58 -3.34 -13.99
C THR A 116 3.63 -2.50 -14.85
N PHE A 117 3.01 -1.48 -14.29
CA PHE A 117 2.13 -0.54 -14.94
C PHE A 117 2.82 0.81 -15.15
N ASP A 118 2.62 1.40 -16.31
CA ASP A 118 3.11 2.73 -16.67
C ASP A 118 1.92 3.68 -16.88
N PRO A 119 1.49 4.40 -15.83
CA PRO A 119 0.38 5.35 -15.96
C PRO A 119 0.76 6.58 -16.80
N THR A 120 2.05 6.85 -17.01
CA THR A 120 2.50 7.96 -17.86
C THR A 120 2.17 7.68 -19.32
N TYR A 121 2.41 6.44 -19.78
CA TYR A 121 2.21 6.04 -21.18
C TYR A 121 1.01 5.12 -21.43
N ASN A 122 0.21 4.88 -20.40
CA ASN A 122 -0.93 3.97 -20.41
C ASN A 122 -0.60 2.55 -20.92
N THR A 123 0.53 2.01 -20.47
CA THR A 123 0.95 0.64 -20.81
C THR A 123 1.13 -0.19 -19.56
N TYR A 124 1.25 -1.51 -19.74
CA TYR A 124 1.72 -2.38 -18.67
C TYR A 124 2.48 -3.58 -19.22
N PHE A 125 3.28 -4.19 -18.37
CA PHE A 125 4.05 -5.40 -18.64
C PHE A 125 3.55 -6.49 -17.68
N PRO A 126 3.30 -7.72 -18.17
CA PRO A 126 2.89 -8.84 -17.34
C PRO A 126 4.04 -9.45 -16.52
N HIS A 127 5.02 -8.62 -16.16
CA HIS A 127 6.29 -8.98 -15.54
C HIS A 127 6.70 -7.90 -14.52
N SER A 128 7.54 -8.29 -13.57
CA SER A 128 8.20 -7.30 -12.71
C SER A 128 9.33 -6.58 -13.48
N THR A 129 9.74 -5.43 -12.97
CA THR A 129 10.92 -4.70 -13.42
C THR A 129 12.19 -5.54 -13.24
N GLU A 130 12.28 -6.31 -12.16
CA GLU A 130 13.40 -7.21 -11.92
C GLU A 130 13.47 -8.34 -12.98
N ASP A 131 12.32 -8.91 -13.36
CA ASP A 131 12.23 -9.90 -14.43
C ASP A 131 12.66 -9.29 -15.76
N MET A 132 12.17 -8.08 -16.09
CA MET A 132 12.53 -7.39 -17.33
C MET A 132 14.01 -6.97 -17.38
N ILE A 133 14.64 -6.65 -16.25
CA ILE A 133 16.09 -6.39 -16.23
C ILE A 133 16.89 -7.69 -16.41
N SER A 134 16.43 -8.77 -15.79
CA SER A 134 17.09 -10.09 -15.88
C SER A 134 16.91 -10.73 -17.26
N ASN A 135 15.79 -10.45 -17.93
CA ASN A 135 15.47 -10.89 -19.28
C ASN A 135 14.81 -9.75 -20.09
N PRO A 136 15.60 -8.84 -20.67
CA PRO A 136 15.08 -7.66 -21.39
C PRO A 136 14.15 -7.98 -22.55
N GLU A 137 14.19 -9.17 -23.15
CA GLU A 137 13.25 -9.54 -24.22
C GLU A 137 11.79 -9.60 -23.74
N LEU A 138 11.54 -9.70 -22.43
CA LEU A 138 10.20 -9.63 -21.83
C LEU A 138 9.50 -8.30 -22.06
N ILE A 139 10.21 -7.24 -22.48
CA ILE A 139 9.56 -5.98 -22.87
C ILE A 139 8.62 -6.15 -24.08
N SER A 140 8.83 -7.20 -24.89
CA SER A 140 7.96 -7.51 -26.03
C SER A 140 6.56 -7.96 -25.63
N ASP A 141 6.36 -8.36 -24.36
CA ASP A 141 5.06 -8.72 -23.80
C ASP A 141 4.26 -7.50 -23.32
N MET A 142 4.74 -6.27 -23.57
CA MET A 142 4.03 -5.04 -23.24
C MET A 142 2.63 -5.02 -23.85
N VAL A 143 1.66 -4.58 -23.05
CA VAL A 143 0.29 -4.36 -23.46
C VAL A 143 -0.02 -2.87 -23.43
N GLY A 144 -0.69 -2.40 -24.48
CA GLY A 144 -0.95 -0.98 -24.73
C GLY A 144 -0.07 -0.45 -25.87
N VAL A 145 -0.41 0.74 -26.37
CA VAL A 145 0.39 1.46 -27.36
C VAL A 145 0.77 2.78 -26.72
N PRO A 146 2.05 3.01 -26.40
CA PRO A 146 2.46 4.30 -25.88
C PRO A 146 2.12 5.37 -26.93
N ASN A 147 1.46 6.42 -26.48
CA ASN A 147 1.00 7.54 -27.28
C ASN A 147 2.14 8.32 -27.96
N GLU A 148 3.37 8.16 -27.47
CA GLU A 148 4.58 8.71 -28.06
C GLU A 148 5.72 7.68 -28.04
N HIS A 149 6.64 7.78 -29.00
CA HIS A 149 7.88 6.99 -28.95
C HIS A 149 8.71 7.46 -27.77
N SER A 150 8.75 6.63 -26.73
CA SER A 150 9.57 6.86 -25.56
C SER A 150 10.63 5.78 -25.44
N PHE A 151 11.89 6.21 -25.31
CA PHE A 151 13.03 5.32 -25.11
C PHE A 151 12.95 4.53 -23.80
N TYR A 152 12.02 4.87 -22.89
CA TYR A 152 11.80 4.12 -21.65
C TYR A 152 11.26 2.70 -21.91
N ASN A 153 10.63 2.47 -23.06
CA ASN A 153 10.08 1.16 -23.44
C ASN A 153 11.00 0.37 -24.39
N ASP A 154 12.21 0.88 -24.65
CA ASP A 154 13.19 0.19 -25.48
C ASP A 154 13.95 -0.87 -24.68
N ILE A 155 14.33 -1.96 -25.35
CA ILE A 155 15.09 -3.05 -24.71
C ILE A 155 16.41 -2.56 -24.11
N GLU A 156 17.04 -1.55 -24.72
CA GLU A 156 18.31 -0.99 -24.27
C GLU A 156 18.19 -0.24 -22.93
N PHE A 157 17.01 0.30 -22.62
CA PHE A 157 16.72 0.92 -21.32
C PHE A 157 16.88 -0.10 -20.18
N PHE A 158 16.35 -1.31 -20.36
CA PHE A 158 16.39 -2.39 -19.37
C PHE A 158 17.71 -3.18 -19.37
N LYS A 159 18.50 -3.13 -20.45
CA LYS A 159 19.87 -3.70 -20.48
C LYS A 159 20.89 -2.86 -19.73
N SER A 160 20.62 -1.58 -19.51
CA SER A 160 21.60 -0.61 -19.00
C SER A 160 21.23 0.01 -17.64
N PRO A 161 20.65 -0.71 -16.65
CA PRO A 161 20.29 -0.10 -15.37
C PRO A 161 21.57 0.32 -14.62
N GLN A 162 21.65 1.59 -14.29
CA GLN A 162 22.68 2.15 -13.39
C GLN A 162 22.21 2.07 -11.94
N LYS A 163 20.92 2.32 -11.70
CA LYS A 163 20.30 2.28 -10.38
C LYS A 163 18.84 1.86 -10.51
N ILE A 164 18.38 1.06 -9.57
CA ILE A 164 16.98 0.70 -9.38
C ILE A 164 16.60 1.13 -7.97
N TYR A 165 15.47 1.80 -7.83
CA TYR A 165 14.94 2.17 -6.51
C TYR A 165 13.47 1.80 -6.43
N TYR A 166 13.07 1.37 -5.24
CA TYR A 166 11.70 1.02 -4.91
C TYR A 166 11.20 1.99 -3.85
N GLU A 167 10.02 2.52 -4.08
CA GLU A 167 9.35 3.42 -3.14
C GLU A 167 7.95 2.88 -2.86
N TYR A 168 7.75 2.47 -1.61
CA TYR A 168 6.49 1.93 -1.12
C TYR A 168 5.67 2.99 -0.38
N ASN A 169 6.31 4.11 -0.04
CA ASN A 169 5.81 5.12 0.87
C ASN A 169 5.36 6.38 0.11
N MET A 170 4.19 6.90 0.46
CA MET A 170 3.62 8.13 -0.10
C MET A 170 3.85 9.37 0.79
N ASP A 171 4.67 9.29 1.83
CA ASP A 171 4.84 10.33 2.86
C ASP A 171 5.37 11.66 2.33
N TYR A 172 6.16 11.65 1.26
CA TYR A 172 6.74 12.88 0.72
C TYR A 172 5.68 13.81 0.11
N ARG A 173 4.56 13.25 -0.37
CA ARG A 173 3.49 13.95 -1.11
C ARG A 173 2.30 14.37 -0.26
N ASP A 174 1.99 13.62 0.79
CA ASP A 174 0.81 13.85 1.63
C ASP A 174 1.23 14.28 3.03
N ARG A 175 1.36 15.60 3.23
CA ARG A 175 1.80 16.21 4.50
C ARG A 175 0.67 16.73 5.37
N ASN A 176 -0.59 16.65 4.92
CA ASN A 176 -1.76 17.11 5.67
C ASN A 176 -2.11 16.15 6.82
N LEU A 177 -1.21 16.10 7.80
CA LEU A 177 -1.41 15.41 9.06
C LEU A 177 -2.48 16.13 9.88
N VAL A 178 -3.34 15.35 10.53
CA VAL A 178 -4.22 15.86 11.59
C VAL A 178 -3.35 16.24 12.79
N LYS A 179 -2.97 17.52 12.90
CA LYS A 179 -2.04 18.01 13.94
C LYS A 179 -2.68 18.23 15.31
N GLU A 180 -3.96 18.62 15.35
CA GLU A 180 -4.67 18.92 16.59
C GLU A 180 -5.34 17.65 17.13
N SER A 181 -4.70 16.99 18.10
CA SER A 181 -5.31 15.87 18.81
C SER A 181 -4.92 15.81 20.29
N LYS A 182 -5.86 15.34 21.11
CA LYS A 182 -5.61 14.95 22.49
C LYS A 182 -5.55 13.43 22.55
N ILE A 183 -4.40 12.91 22.97
CA ILE A 183 -4.18 11.49 23.05
C ILE A 183 -4.36 11.04 24.50
N SER A 184 -5.03 9.91 24.68
CA SER A 184 -5.29 9.29 25.98
C SER A 184 -5.15 7.78 25.86
N SER A 185 -4.93 7.12 26.98
CA SER A 185 -4.66 5.69 27.02
C SER A 185 -5.20 5.09 28.30
N THR A 186 -5.59 3.81 28.24
CA THR A 186 -5.90 3.01 29.43
C THR A 186 -4.64 2.39 30.05
N THR A 187 -3.49 2.53 29.39
CA THR A 187 -2.20 1.94 29.77
C THR A 187 -1.26 3.02 30.29
N SER A 188 -0.48 2.70 31.32
CA SER A 188 0.57 3.59 31.84
C SER A 188 1.84 3.52 30.99
N PHE A 189 2.57 4.64 30.92
CA PHE A 189 3.80 4.78 30.14
C PHE A 189 4.96 5.23 31.04
N TYR A 190 6.19 5.01 30.60
CA TYR A 190 7.36 5.55 31.28
C TYR A 190 7.43 7.07 31.13
N ASP A 191 8.01 7.74 32.12
CA ASP A 191 8.30 9.17 32.03
C ASP A 191 9.20 9.44 30.82
N GLY A 192 8.78 10.35 29.94
CA GLY A 192 9.46 10.67 28.68
C GLY A 192 9.16 9.72 27.51
N TYR A 193 8.31 8.72 27.70
CA TYR A 193 7.86 7.77 26.66
C TYR A 193 6.33 7.61 26.65
N GLY A 194 5.63 8.70 26.98
CA GLY A 194 4.18 8.78 27.06
C GLY A 194 3.51 8.97 25.71
N VAL A 195 2.20 9.23 25.75
CA VAL A 195 1.37 9.44 24.55
C VAL A 195 1.76 10.69 23.76
N ASP A 196 2.49 11.62 24.36
CA ASP A 196 2.94 12.86 23.70
C ASP A 196 3.94 12.55 22.57
N GLN A 197 4.69 11.45 22.68
CA GLN A 197 5.62 10.98 21.64
C GLN A 197 4.89 10.29 20.48
N LEU A 198 3.57 10.05 20.56
CA LEU A 198 2.86 9.29 19.53
C LEU A 198 2.62 10.11 18.25
N ALA A 199 2.67 11.44 18.35
CA ALA A 199 2.35 12.35 17.24
C ALA A 199 3.18 13.64 17.32
N ASP A 200 4.42 13.57 17.83
CA ASP A 200 5.31 14.73 17.98
C ASP A 200 6.08 15.08 16.69
N GLY A 201 6.04 14.19 15.68
CA GLY A 201 6.73 14.34 14.42
C GLY A 201 8.23 14.01 14.49
N ILE A 202 8.70 13.38 15.57
CA ILE A 202 10.10 13.08 15.83
C ILE A 202 10.31 11.57 15.82
N TYR A 203 10.89 11.05 14.73
CA TYR A 203 11.05 9.61 14.57
C TYR A 203 12.05 8.96 15.54
N ASP A 204 12.85 9.74 16.27
CA ASP A 204 13.80 9.24 17.27
C ASP A 204 13.15 9.00 18.65
N THR A 205 12.00 9.62 18.93
CA THR A 205 11.23 9.38 20.16
C THR A 205 10.29 8.18 19.98
N TYR A 206 9.68 7.70 21.07
CA TYR A 206 8.66 6.67 21.01
C TYR A 206 7.76 6.66 22.24
N THR A 207 6.51 6.24 22.03
CA THR A 207 5.56 5.85 23.06
C THR A 207 5.81 4.41 23.49
N GLY A 208 6.03 4.17 24.78
CA GLY A 208 6.38 2.85 25.33
C GLY A 208 5.56 2.48 26.57
N ALA A 209 4.62 1.54 26.40
CA ALA A 209 3.80 1.06 27.50
C ALA A 209 4.65 0.34 28.58
N GLN A 210 4.34 0.58 29.86
CA GLN A 210 4.99 -0.10 30.98
C GLN A 210 4.52 -1.54 31.14
N SER A 211 3.23 -1.76 30.88
CA SER A 211 2.63 -3.08 30.99
C SER A 211 2.94 -3.93 29.76
N TYR A 212 3.10 -5.24 29.97
CA TYR A 212 3.13 -6.26 28.92
C TYR A 212 1.79 -7.00 28.81
N GLN A 213 0.76 -6.56 29.55
CA GLN A 213 -0.58 -7.13 29.46
C GLN A 213 -1.33 -6.52 28.28
N LEU A 214 -1.93 -7.39 27.49
CA LEU A 214 -2.76 -7.07 26.33
C LEU A 214 -4.25 -7.37 26.66
N PRO A 215 -5.22 -6.70 26.03
CA PRO A 215 -5.05 -5.64 25.03
C PRO A 215 -4.61 -4.30 25.63
N GLN A 216 -4.02 -3.46 24.79
CA GLN A 216 -3.67 -2.07 25.13
C GLN A 216 -4.32 -1.13 24.14
N SER A 217 -4.78 0.04 24.62
CA SER A 217 -5.54 0.95 23.76
C SER A 217 -5.08 2.40 23.89
N LEU A 218 -5.08 3.08 22.74
CA LEU A 218 -4.83 4.50 22.58
C LEU A 218 -6.08 5.12 21.98
N ASN A 219 -6.42 6.31 22.44
CA ASN A 219 -7.57 7.07 22.00
C ASN A 219 -7.12 8.47 21.59
N ILE A 220 -7.33 8.80 20.32
CA ILE A 220 -6.95 10.05 19.67
C ILE A 220 -8.22 10.86 19.46
N ASP A 221 -8.38 11.95 20.20
CA ASP A 221 -9.53 12.85 20.13
C ASP A 221 -9.14 14.14 19.41
N PHE A 222 -9.77 14.42 18.27
CA PHE A 222 -9.48 15.61 17.47
C PHE A 222 -10.21 16.87 17.96
N GLY A 223 -11.11 16.75 18.94
CA GLY A 223 -11.96 17.82 19.46
C GLY A 223 -13.10 18.27 18.52
N LYS A 224 -12.90 18.17 17.20
CA LYS A 224 -13.87 18.45 16.13
C LYS A 224 -13.84 17.33 15.09
N PRO A 225 -14.89 17.16 14.26
CA PRO A 225 -14.87 16.17 13.20
C PRO A 225 -13.74 16.49 12.22
N GLN A 226 -12.97 15.47 11.86
CA GLN A 226 -11.90 15.53 10.87
C GLN A 226 -12.20 14.50 9.80
N ASP A 227 -12.05 14.91 8.54
CA ASP A 227 -11.98 13.99 7.43
C ASP A 227 -10.55 13.45 7.34
N PHE A 228 -10.42 12.15 7.12
CA PHE A 228 -9.14 11.51 6.85
C PHE A 228 -9.32 10.29 5.95
N TYR A 229 -8.29 10.00 5.16
CA TYR A 229 -8.31 8.88 4.21
C TYR A 229 -7.10 7.95 4.36
N ARG A 230 -6.11 8.28 5.19
CA ARG A 230 -4.91 7.46 5.35
C ARG A 230 -4.46 7.43 6.81
N ILE A 231 -4.02 6.25 7.25
CA ILE A 231 -3.45 6.01 8.57
C ILE A 231 -2.11 5.33 8.40
N LYS A 232 -1.12 5.77 9.18
CA LYS A 232 0.21 5.20 9.19
C LYS A 232 0.71 5.04 10.61
N ILE A 233 1.38 3.93 10.89
CA ILE A 233 1.99 3.63 12.18
C ILE A 233 3.47 3.32 11.94
N LYS A 234 4.35 4.08 12.57
CA LYS A 234 5.78 3.76 12.65
C LYS A 234 6.03 3.06 13.97
N TRP A 235 6.31 1.77 13.94
CA TRP A 235 6.69 0.99 15.10
C TRP A 235 8.11 1.35 15.56
N TYR A 236 8.43 1.08 16.84
CA TYR A 236 9.79 1.31 17.38
C TYR A 236 10.87 0.57 16.58
N THR A 237 10.61 -0.70 16.28
CA THR A 237 11.39 -1.55 15.38
C THR A 237 10.47 -2.56 14.68
N PRO A 238 10.89 -3.16 13.54
CA PRO A 238 10.13 -4.23 12.90
C PRO A 238 9.85 -5.40 13.85
N GLN A 239 10.76 -5.70 14.78
CA GLN A 239 10.62 -6.82 15.71
C GLN A 239 9.71 -6.53 16.91
N THR A 240 9.23 -5.30 17.04
CA THR A 240 8.27 -4.86 18.08
C THR A 240 6.95 -4.38 17.48
N SER A 241 6.77 -4.56 16.17
CA SER A 241 5.54 -4.20 15.46
C SER A 241 4.33 -4.99 15.96
N GLY A 242 3.15 -4.36 15.91
CA GLY A 242 1.87 -5.01 16.17
C GLY A 242 1.57 -6.06 15.10
N THR A 243 1.23 -7.27 15.52
CA THR A 243 0.84 -8.38 14.63
C THR A 243 -0.67 -8.55 14.59
N SER A 244 -1.38 -8.14 15.64
CA SER A 244 -2.85 -8.12 15.66
C SER A 244 -3.35 -6.86 16.34
N PHE A 245 -4.12 -6.06 15.61
CA PHE A 245 -4.66 -4.79 16.13
C PHE A 245 -5.94 -4.39 15.42
N LEU A 246 -6.65 -3.45 16.04
CA LEU A 246 -7.89 -2.87 15.56
C LEU A 246 -7.78 -1.35 15.64
N ILE A 247 -8.15 -0.69 14.55
CA ILE A 247 -8.40 0.74 14.54
C ILE A 247 -9.89 0.93 14.32
N GLU A 248 -10.50 1.73 15.18
CA GLU A 248 -11.90 2.11 15.13
C GLU A 248 -12.03 3.62 15.03
N TYR A 249 -13.11 4.07 14.41
CA TYR A 249 -13.50 5.48 14.43
C TYR A 249 -14.87 5.61 15.11
N MET A 250 -15.12 6.77 15.71
CA MET A 250 -16.41 7.10 16.28
C MET A 250 -17.34 7.68 15.20
N ASP A 251 -18.46 7.01 14.96
CA ASP A 251 -19.48 7.48 14.02
C ASP A 251 -20.28 8.69 14.55
N GLU A 252 -21.16 9.23 13.71
CA GLU A 252 -22.05 10.36 14.04
C GLU A 252 -22.97 10.10 15.25
N ASN A 253 -23.19 8.83 15.62
CA ASN A 253 -24.02 8.42 16.75
C ASN A 253 -23.18 8.12 18.00
N SER A 254 -21.92 8.55 18.03
CA SER A 254 -20.96 8.32 19.11
C SER A 254 -20.70 6.83 19.37
N LYS A 255 -20.78 5.99 18.34
CA LYS A 255 -20.46 4.56 18.43
C LYS A 255 -19.17 4.26 17.69
N TYR A 256 -18.30 3.47 18.31
CA TYR A 256 -17.13 2.95 17.62
C TYR A 256 -17.51 1.96 16.53
N LYS A 257 -16.93 2.17 15.35
CA LYS A 257 -17.02 1.31 14.19
C LYS A 257 -15.62 0.86 13.80
N GLU A 258 -15.51 -0.42 13.46
CA GLU A 258 -14.27 -0.97 12.91
C GLU A 258 -13.91 -0.25 11.62
N LEU A 259 -12.67 0.24 11.57
CA LEU A 259 -12.06 0.84 10.39
C LEU A 259 -11.09 -0.13 9.74
N ILE A 260 -10.19 -0.68 10.55
CA ILE A 260 -9.10 -1.56 10.15
C ILE A 260 -8.98 -2.66 11.18
N ARG A 261 -8.90 -3.91 10.72
CA ARG A 261 -8.55 -5.06 11.56
C ARG A 261 -7.45 -5.84 10.89
N GLU A 262 -6.33 -5.94 11.59
CA GLU A 262 -5.21 -6.76 11.18
C GLU A 262 -5.10 -7.97 12.12
N ILE A 263 -4.92 -9.15 11.52
CA ILE A 263 -4.72 -10.43 12.21
C ILE A 263 -3.49 -11.08 11.57
N ASP A 264 -2.51 -11.43 12.39
CA ASP A 264 -1.23 -11.99 11.94
C ASP A 264 -0.51 -11.11 10.88
N TYR A 265 -0.58 -9.79 11.03
CA TYR A 265 0.13 -8.83 10.19
C TYR A 265 1.63 -9.12 10.17
N LYS A 266 2.19 -9.13 8.96
CA LYS A 266 3.61 -9.21 8.71
C LYS A 266 4.02 -7.95 7.98
N ASP A 267 4.94 -7.22 8.58
CA ASP A 267 5.61 -6.09 7.95
C ASP A 267 6.34 -6.60 6.69
N PRO A 268 5.86 -6.23 5.48
CA PRO A 268 6.40 -6.76 4.23
C PRO A 268 7.80 -6.23 3.93
N GLU A 269 8.13 -5.03 4.43
CA GLU A 269 9.39 -4.36 4.19
C GLU A 269 10.39 -4.60 5.32
N ASN A 270 9.90 -5.08 6.47
CA ASN A 270 10.68 -5.24 7.69
C ASN A 270 11.38 -3.92 8.08
N ASP A 271 10.67 -2.81 7.91
CA ASP A 271 11.12 -1.43 8.16
C ASP A 271 10.37 -0.77 9.35
N GLY A 272 9.43 -1.50 9.94
CA GLY A 272 8.62 -1.10 11.07
C GLY A 272 7.48 -0.17 10.68
N VAL A 273 7.01 -0.18 9.43
CA VAL A 273 5.88 0.64 9.00
C VAL A 273 4.62 -0.21 8.79
N TYR A 274 3.51 0.30 9.27
CA TYR A 274 2.18 -0.09 8.80
C TYR A 274 1.54 1.12 8.13
N GLU A 275 0.95 0.92 6.97
CA GLU A 275 0.25 1.98 6.25
C GLU A 275 -1.04 1.46 5.64
N LYS A 276 -2.10 2.25 5.77
CA LYS A 276 -3.40 1.96 5.19
C LYS A 276 -4.03 3.21 4.60
N VAL A 277 -4.31 3.15 3.31
CA VAL A 277 -5.22 4.08 2.64
C VAL A 277 -6.64 3.49 2.68
N LEU A 278 -7.59 4.30 3.12
CA LEU A 278 -8.99 3.93 3.25
C LEU A 278 -9.67 3.96 1.88
N SER A 279 -10.52 2.98 1.60
CA SER A 279 -11.28 2.93 0.35
C SER A 279 -12.24 4.11 0.15
N LYS A 280 -12.58 4.81 1.24
CA LYS A 280 -13.30 6.07 1.25
C LYS A 280 -12.81 6.91 2.44
N PRO A 281 -12.77 8.25 2.31
CA PRO A 281 -12.55 9.12 3.46
C PRO A 281 -13.58 8.86 4.56
N VAL A 282 -13.15 9.03 5.80
CA VAL A 282 -13.98 8.89 6.99
C VAL A 282 -13.95 10.19 7.77
N THR A 283 -15.13 10.67 8.14
CA THR A 283 -15.29 11.78 9.08
C THR A 283 -15.41 11.22 10.49
N SER A 284 -14.52 11.62 11.40
CA SER A 284 -14.64 11.24 12.82
C SER A 284 -14.11 12.33 13.74
N LYS A 285 -14.64 12.40 14.95
CA LYS A 285 -14.04 13.17 16.06
C LYS A 285 -12.97 12.40 16.82
N ASN A 286 -12.97 11.07 16.69
CA ASN A 286 -12.16 10.21 17.52
C ASN A 286 -11.74 8.93 16.80
N VAL A 287 -10.49 8.53 17.02
CA VAL A 287 -9.94 7.26 16.55
C VAL A 287 -9.39 6.49 17.76
N ARG A 288 -9.73 5.20 17.84
CA ARG A 288 -9.20 4.29 18.85
C ARG A 288 -8.36 3.22 18.19
N PHE A 289 -7.12 3.08 18.66
CA PHE A 289 -6.23 1.99 18.32
C PHE A 289 -6.20 0.99 19.49
N THR A 290 -6.34 -0.30 19.20
CA THR A 290 -6.24 -1.38 20.18
C THR A 290 -5.27 -2.43 19.69
N LEU A 291 -4.19 -2.66 20.44
CA LEU A 291 -3.21 -3.71 20.22
C LEU A 291 -3.65 -5.00 20.93
N PHE A 292 -3.80 -6.08 20.19
CA PHE A 292 -4.12 -7.42 20.71
C PHE A 292 -2.93 -8.35 20.72
N ASP A 293 -1.99 -8.16 19.79
CA ASP A 293 -0.73 -8.89 19.75
C ASP A 293 0.35 -8.08 19.04
N ALA A 294 1.61 -8.32 19.42
CA ALA A 294 2.79 -7.74 18.80
C ALA A 294 3.85 -8.82 18.58
N ASN A 295 4.95 -8.48 17.91
CA ASN A 295 6.10 -9.36 17.80
C ASN A 295 6.81 -9.54 19.16
N LYS A 296 8.15 -9.49 19.23
CA LYS A 296 8.93 -9.93 20.40
C LYS A 296 8.48 -9.32 21.73
N GLU A 297 8.08 -8.05 21.74
CA GLU A 297 7.62 -7.34 22.93
C GLU A 297 6.11 -7.11 22.88
N LYS A 298 5.37 -7.79 23.76
CA LYS A 298 3.90 -7.80 23.83
C LYS A 298 3.33 -6.53 24.47
N ARG A 299 3.61 -5.36 23.88
CA ARG A 299 3.19 -4.03 24.36
C ARG A 299 3.24 -2.99 23.25
N ILE A 300 2.61 -1.84 23.46
CA ILE A 300 2.70 -0.68 22.56
C ILE A 300 4.12 -0.12 22.59
N LEU A 301 4.76 -0.13 21.42
CA LEU A 301 6.03 0.50 21.11
C LEU A 301 5.92 1.18 19.74
N ILE A 302 5.47 2.43 19.74
CA ILE A 302 5.16 3.20 18.53
C ILE A 302 5.98 4.49 18.55
N ARG A 303 6.67 4.77 17.45
CA ARG A 303 7.33 6.06 17.22
C ARG A 303 6.32 7.11 16.80
N GLU A 304 5.45 6.78 15.85
CA GLU A 304 4.47 7.72 15.33
C GLU A 304 3.15 7.02 14.94
N PHE A 305 2.04 7.68 15.21
CA PHE A 305 0.71 7.35 14.73
C PHE A 305 0.17 8.55 13.95
N MET A 306 0.18 8.43 12.63
CA MET A 306 -0.13 9.50 11.70
C MET A 306 -1.48 9.26 11.03
N ILE A 307 -2.28 10.32 10.94
CA ILE A 307 -3.59 10.33 10.27
C ILE A 307 -3.58 11.48 9.28
N PHE A 308 -3.91 11.23 8.02
CA PHE A 308 -3.81 12.21 6.93
C PHE A 308 -5.19 12.55 6.35
N GLN A 309 -5.37 13.85 6.07
CA GLN A 309 -6.60 14.49 5.56
C GLN A 309 -6.59 14.64 4.05
#